data_AF-A0A1M6IL61-F1
#
_entry.id   AF-A0A1M6IL61-F1
#
_cell.length_a   1.000
_cell.length_b   1.000
_cell.length_c   1.000
_cell.angle_alpha   90.00
_cell.angle_beta   90.00
_cell.angle_gamma   90.00
#
_symmetry.space_group_name_H-M   'P 1'
#
loop_
_entity.id
_entity.type
_entity.pdbx_description
1 polymer ?
#
loop_
_entity_poly.entity_id
_entity_poly.type
_entity_poly.pdbx_seq_one_letter_code
_entity_poly.pdbx_strand_id
1 'polypeptide(L)'
;MEKKAEREKAGREKAERDFENKRQYLTGLRPDPMLNIGFGNRVAAHRVVAIVTPNTSPMKRLKDEAKKAGRLVDATCGRKTRAILVMDSNHVILSAIQADTLAQRYAAVRDKKEEGTQNEPE
;
A
#
# COMPACT_ATOMS: atom_id res chain seq x y z
N MET A 1 -26.47 3.33 -33.96
CA MET A 1 -26.86 2.20 -33.07
C MET A 1 -25.78 1.87 -32.02
N GLU A 2 -24.50 2.14 -32.29
CA GLU A 2 -23.38 1.85 -31.36
C GLU A 2 -23.43 2.56 -29.99
N LYS A 3 -23.82 3.84 -29.94
CA LYS A 3 -23.88 4.61 -28.68
C LYS A 3 -24.85 4.07 -27.62
N LYS A 4 -25.84 3.26 -28.03
CA LYS A 4 -26.83 2.66 -27.10
C LYS A 4 -26.25 1.40 -26.44
N ALA A 5 -25.51 0.60 -27.20
CA ALA A 5 -24.85 -0.61 -26.72
C ALA A 5 -23.69 -0.30 -25.75
N GLU A 6 -22.90 0.76 -26.01
CA GLU A 6 -21.85 1.21 -25.09
C GLU A 6 -22.41 1.70 -23.75
N ARG A 7 -23.54 2.43 -23.77
CA ARG A 7 -24.19 2.90 -22.53
C ARG A 7 -24.75 1.74 -21.70
N GLU A 8 -25.31 0.72 -22.33
CA GLU A 8 -25.77 -0.49 -21.64
C GLU A 8 -24.62 -1.27 -21.03
N LYS A 9 -23.51 -1.42 -21.77
CA LYS A 9 -22.31 -2.10 -21.29
C LYS A 9 -21.67 -1.37 -20.11
N ALA A 10 -21.57 -0.04 -20.19
CA ALA A 10 -21.09 0.80 -19.08
C ALA A 10 -22.01 0.73 -17.85
N GLY A 11 -23.34 0.67 -18.06
CA GLY A 11 -24.31 0.48 -16.98
C GLY A 11 -24.16 -0.87 -16.28
N ARG A 12 -23.89 -1.94 -17.04
CA ARG A 12 -23.69 -3.30 -16.52
C ARG A 12 -22.37 -3.43 -15.75
N GLU A 13 -21.27 -2.90 -16.28
CA GLU A 13 -19.97 -2.85 -15.58
C GLU A 13 -19.99 -1.98 -14.32
N LYS A 14 -20.84 -0.94 -14.29
CA LYS A 14 -21.03 -0.12 -13.09
C LYS A 14 -21.83 -0.88 -12.04
N ALA A 15 -22.91 -1.55 -12.44
CA ALA A 15 -23.72 -2.38 -11.55
C ALA A 15 -22.93 -3.58 -10.98
N GLU A 16 -22.07 -4.21 -11.78
CA GLU A 16 -21.16 -5.27 -11.31
C GLU A 16 -20.16 -4.73 -10.29
N ARG A 17 -19.52 -3.58 -10.56
CA ARG A 17 -18.63 -2.91 -9.58
C ARG A 17 -19.36 -2.55 -8.28
N ASP A 18 -20.57 -2.04 -8.38
CA ASP A 18 -21.39 -1.67 -7.22
C ASP A 18 -21.82 -2.92 -6.41
N PHE A 19 -22.16 -4.02 -7.09
CA PHE A 19 -22.50 -5.29 -6.44
C PHE A 19 -21.28 -5.94 -5.77
N GLU A 20 -20.13 -5.92 -6.44
CA GLU A 20 -18.88 -6.50 -5.94
C GLU A 20 -18.34 -5.70 -4.74
N ASN A 21 -18.45 -4.36 -4.79
CA ASN A 21 -18.27 -3.50 -3.63
C ASN A 21 -19.24 -3.89 -2.51
N LYS A 22 -20.56 -3.97 -2.73
CA LYS A 22 -21.55 -4.37 -1.72
C LYS A 22 -21.27 -5.75 -1.12
N ARG A 23 -20.82 -6.71 -1.94
CA ARG A 23 -20.47 -8.07 -1.49
C ARG A 23 -19.29 -8.06 -0.53
N GLN A 24 -18.32 -7.15 -0.73
CA GLN A 24 -17.20 -6.94 0.19
C GLN A 24 -17.63 -6.39 1.57
N TYR A 25 -18.76 -5.67 1.67
CA TYR A 25 -19.33 -5.24 2.96
C TYR A 25 -20.03 -6.40 3.68
N LEU A 26 -20.76 -7.25 2.95
CA LEU A 26 -21.55 -8.35 3.52
C LEU A 26 -20.68 -9.48 4.11
N THR A 27 -19.42 -9.61 3.70
CA THR A 27 -18.50 -10.64 4.21
C THR A 27 -17.66 -10.19 5.40
N GLY A 28 -17.74 -8.93 5.84
CA GLY A 28 -16.99 -8.39 6.98
C GLY A 28 -15.46 -8.37 6.85
N LEU A 29 -14.91 -8.98 5.80
CA LEU A 29 -13.48 -9.13 5.56
C LEU A 29 -13.03 -8.13 4.48
N ARG A 30 -12.87 -6.85 4.84
CA ARG A 30 -12.16 -5.93 3.95
C ARG A 30 -10.67 -6.26 4.02
N PRO A 31 -10.02 -6.65 2.91
CA PRO A 31 -8.59 -6.90 2.94
C PRO A 31 -7.87 -5.62 3.36
N ASP A 32 -6.92 -5.76 4.28
CA ASP A 32 -6.12 -4.63 4.73
C ASP A 32 -5.47 -3.92 3.54
N PRO A 33 -5.47 -2.57 3.52
CA PRO A 33 -4.83 -1.82 2.45
C PRO A 33 -3.34 -2.19 2.36
N MET A 34 -2.92 -2.62 1.17
CA MET A 34 -1.53 -3.02 0.89
C MET A 34 -0.79 -1.91 0.15
N LEU A 35 0.36 -1.50 0.68
CA LEU A 35 1.27 -0.55 0.04
C LEU A 35 2.26 -1.29 -0.88
N ASN A 36 2.31 -0.91 -2.16
CA ASN A 36 3.33 -1.41 -3.08
C ASN A 36 4.67 -0.71 -2.86
N ILE A 37 5.67 -1.50 -2.44
CA ILE A 37 7.02 -1.05 -2.12
C ILE A 37 8.06 -1.39 -3.21
N GLY A 38 7.61 -1.86 -4.37
CA GLY A 38 8.42 -2.12 -5.56
C GLY A 38 8.55 -3.60 -5.93
N PHE A 39 8.70 -3.88 -7.23
CA PHE A 39 9.01 -5.22 -7.77
C PHE A 39 8.06 -6.34 -7.32
N GLY A 40 6.77 -6.03 -7.18
CA GLY A 40 5.76 -6.99 -6.71
C GLY A 40 5.68 -7.13 -5.19
N ASN A 41 6.64 -6.56 -4.45
CA ASN A 41 6.64 -6.56 -2.99
C ASN A 41 5.61 -5.57 -2.44
N ARG A 42 4.87 -6.00 -1.41
CA ARG A 42 3.83 -5.21 -0.75
C ARG A 42 3.90 -5.39 0.76
N VAL A 43 3.46 -4.37 1.49
CA VAL A 43 3.37 -4.39 2.96
C VAL A 43 2.00 -3.91 3.41
N ALA A 44 1.54 -4.35 4.59
CA ALA A 44 0.33 -3.81 5.19
C ALA A 44 0.53 -2.33 5.49
N ALA A 45 -0.23 -1.46 4.81
CA ALA A 45 -0.04 -0.01 4.92
C ALA A 45 -0.29 0.46 6.37
N HIS A 46 -1.31 -0.08 7.05
CA HIS A 46 -1.63 0.33 8.42
C HIS A 46 -0.50 0.09 9.44
N ARG A 47 0.48 -0.76 9.11
CA ARG A 47 1.62 -1.09 9.98
C ARG A 47 2.88 -0.26 9.70
N VAL A 48 2.86 0.58 8.66
CA VAL A 48 3.99 1.46 8.33
C VAL A 48 3.97 2.65 9.29
N VAL A 49 5.01 2.76 10.11
CA VAL A 49 5.21 3.85 11.07
C VAL A 49 5.94 5.02 10.43
N ALA A 50 6.95 4.74 9.61
CA ALA A 50 7.73 5.78 8.94
C ALA A 50 8.29 5.32 7.59
N ILE A 51 8.44 6.27 6.67
CA ILE A 51 9.13 6.12 5.38
C ILE A 51 10.27 7.14 5.36
N VAL A 52 11.51 6.66 5.28
CA VAL A 52 12.71 7.50 5.42
C VAL A 52 13.75 7.21 4.34
N THR A 53 14.66 8.16 4.12
CA THR A 53 15.75 8.02 3.13
C THR A 53 16.99 7.36 3.74
N PRO A 54 17.74 6.52 3.00
CA PRO A 54 18.85 5.74 3.56
C PRO A 54 20.20 6.51 3.66
N ASN A 55 20.23 7.80 3.34
CA ASN A 55 21.47 8.51 3.01
C ASN A 55 22.27 9.01 4.23
N THR A 56 21.74 8.93 5.44
CA THR A 56 22.35 9.50 6.65
C THR A 56 23.00 8.42 7.53
N SER A 57 23.98 8.81 8.36
CA SER A 57 24.65 7.90 9.29
C SER A 57 23.69 7.21 10.28
N PRO A 58 22.68 7.88 10.87
CA PRO A 58 21.63 7.22 11.66
C PRO A 58 20.89 6.11 10.90
N MET A 59 20.61 6.30 9.61
CA MET A 59 19.86 5.33 8.80
C MET A 59 20.70 4.10 8.43
N LYS A 60 22.02 4.30 8.24
CA LYS A 60 22.97 3.17 8.13
C LYS A 60 22.98 2.35 9.40
N ARG A 61 23.07 3.00 10.57
CA ARG A 61 23.01 2.34 11.88
C ARG A 61 21.70 1.57 12.09
N LEU A 62 20.55 2.17 11.74
CA LEU A 62 19.24 1.52 11.80
C LEU A 62 19.20 0.22 10.98
N LYS A 63 19.71 0.26 9.75
CA LYS A 63 19.79 -0.92 8.88
C LYS A 63 20.68 -2.01 9.48
N ASP A 64 21.86 -1.63 9.96
CA ASP A 64 22.83 -2.57 10.50
C ASP A 64 22.33 -3.23 11.80
N GLU A 65 21.66 -2.45 12.66
CA GLU A 65 21.00 -2.96 13.87
C GLU A 65 19.87 -3.93 13.53
N ALA A 66 18.98 -3.56 12.60
CA ALA A 66 17.92 -4.45 12.15
C ALA A 66 18.47 -5.75 11.53
N LYS A 67 19.58 -5.66 10.79
CA LYS A 67 20.27 -6.83 10.23
C LYS A 67 20.80 -7.74 11.33
N LYS A 68 21.50 -7.18 12.33
CA LYS A 68 22.03 -7.93 13.48
C LYS A 68 20.93 -8.60 14.29
N ALA A 69 19.78 -7.93 14.42
CA ALA A 69 18.64 -8.44 15.15
C ALA A 69 17.74 -9.40 14.34
N GLY A 70 18.07 -9.70 13.07
CA GLY A 70 17.25 -10.57 12.22
C GLY A 70 15.90 -9.97 11.79
N ARG A 71 15.74 -8.64 11.87
CA ARG A 71 14.50 -7.90 11.58
C ARG A 71 14.54 -7.14 10.24
N LEU A 72 15.62 -7.27 9.48
CA LEU A 72 15.79 -6.59 8.21
C LEU A 72 15.20 -7.42 7.06
N VAL A 73 14.30 -6.82 6.29
CA VAL A 73 13.73 -7.41 5.07
C VAL A 73 14.23 -6.62 3.87
N ASP A 74 14.89 -7.30 2.93
CA ASP A 74 15.37 -6.67 1.70
C ASP A 74 14.38 -6.88 0.54
N ALA A 75 13.63 -5.82 0.19
CA ALA A 75 12.72 -5.79 -0.94
C ALA A 75 13.28 -4.97 -2.13
N THR A 76 14.59 -4.76 -2.20
CA THR A 76 15.24 -3.99 -3.28
C THR A 76 15.41 -4.80 -4.57
N CYS A 77 15.34 -6.13 -4.49
CA CYS A 77 15.58 -7.05 -5.61
C CYS A 77 16.92 -6.78 -6.32
N GLY A 78 18.00 -6.61 -5.54
CA GLY A 78 19.36 -6.40 -6.05
C GLY A 78 19.66 -4.98 -6.53
N ARG A 79 18.74 -4.02 -6.31
CA ARG A 79 18.94 -2.62 -6.68
C ARG A 79 19.39 -1.78 -5.49
N LYS A 80 19.88 -0.57 -5.79
CA LYS A 80 20.25 0.41 -4.74
C LYS A 80 19.05 0.68 -3.83
N THR A 81 19.25 0.59 -2.52
CA THR A 81 18.28 1.06 -1.51
C THR A 81 18.05 2.55 -1.69
N ARG A 82 16.79 2.94 -1.90
CA ARG A 82 16.36 4.33 -2.09
C ARG A 82 15.37 4.78 -1.01
N ALA A 83 14.79 3.84 -0.27
CA ALA A 83 13.96 4.10 0.89
C ALA A 83 14.09 2.99 1.94
N ILE A 84 13.75 3.35 3.17
CA ILE A 84 13.62 2.45 4.31
C ILE A 84 12.21 2.66 4.86
N LEU A 85 11.47 1.57 5.06
CA LEU A 85 10.21 1.57 5.80
C LEU A 85 10.45 1.00 7.19
N VAL A 86 9.90 1.68 8.20
CA VAL A 86 9.88 1.21 9.59
C VAL A 86 8.47 0.73 9.90
N MET A 87 8.36 -0.51 10.35
CA MET A 87 7.10 -1.15 10.72
C MET A 87 6.87 -1.07 12.22
N ASP A 88 5.60 -1.15 12.65
CA ASP A 88 5.20 -1.23 14.05
C ASP A 88 5.81 -2.42 14.83
N SER A 89 6.17 -3.49 14.12
CA SER A 89 6.85 -4.68 14.64
C SER A 89 8.37 -4.51 14.77
N ASN A 90 8.86 -3.28 14.65
CA ASN A 90 10.28 -2.94 14.53
C ASN A 90 10.98 -3.59 13.32
N HIS A 91 10.26 -4.19 12.37
CA HIS A 91 10.88 -4.64 11.13
C HIS A 91 11.31 -3.44 10.28
N VAL A 92 12.47 -3.56 9.66
CA VAL A 92 13.02 -2.54 8.76
C VAL A 92 13.03 -3.12 7.36
N ILE A 93 12.31 -2.47 6.44
CA ILE A 93 12.14 -2.95 5.07
C ILE A 93 12.87 -2.02 4.12
N LEU A 94 13.78 -2.58 3.32
CA LEU A 94 14.52 -1.83 2.30
C LEU A 94 13.75 -1.83 0.99
N SER A 95 13.65 -0.67 0.36
CA SER A 95 13.01 -0.54 -0.95
C SER A 95 13.93 0.18 -1.94
N ALA A 96 13.83 -0.23 -3.20
CA ALA A 96 14.47 0.45 -4.33
C ALA A 96 13.57 1.51 -4.99
N ILE A 97 12.37 1.74 -4.44
CA ILE A 97 11.53 2.88 -4.78
C ILE A 97 11.94 4.08 -3.91
N GLN A 98 11.78 5.29 -4.44
CA GLN A 98 12.05 6.53 -3.73
C GLN A 98 11.09 6.73 -2.54
N ALA A 99 11.61 7.31 -1.46
CA ALA A 99 10.81 7.61 -0.26
C ALA A 99 9.59 8.48 -0.59
N ASP A 100 9.76 9.54 -1.38
CA ASP A 100 8.66 10.44 -1.76
C ASP A 100 7.57 9.73 -2.56
N THR A 101 7.95 8.85 -3.50
CA THR A 101 7.00 8.03 -4.25
C THR A 101 6.23 7.07 -3.34
N LEU A 102 6.91 6.47 -2.36
CA LEU A 102 6.26 5.60 -1.37
C LEU A 102 5.32 6.40 -0.47
N ALA A 103 5.69 7.61 -0.05
CA ALA A 103 4.85 8.49 0.75
C ALA A 103 3.58 8.91 -0.01
N GLN A 104 3.69 9.26 -1.29
CA GLN A 104 2.54 9.55 -2.15
C GLN A 104 1.62 8.34 -2.30
N ARG A 105 2.19 7.15 -2.55
CA ARG A 105 1.41 5.90 -2.63
C ARG A 105 0.74 5.58 -1.29
N TYR A 106 1.42 5.83 -0.18
CA TYR A 106 0.90 5.61 1.15
C TYR A 106 -0.29 6.52 1.45
N ALA A 107 -0.18 7.82 1.12
CA ALA A 107 -1.29 8.77 1.25
C ALA A 107 -2.51 8.32 0.43
N ALA A 108 -2.32 7.97 -0.85
CA ALA A 108 -3.41 7.49 -1.71
C ALA A 108 -4.07 6.19 -1.20
N VAL A 109 -3.33 5.35 -0.48
CA VAL A 109 -3.86 4.14 0.16
C VAL A 109 -4.64 4.47 1.44
N ARG A 110 -4.24 5.51 2.19
CA ARG A 110 -4.96 5.99 3.37
C ARG A 110 -6.27 6.68 3.00
N ASP A 111 -6.27 7.55 1.98
CA ASP A 111 -7.47 8.29 1.56
C ASP A 111 -8.59 7.34 1.13
N LYS A 112 -8.25 6.25 0.43
CA LYS A 112 -9.19 5.16 0.07
C LYS A 112 -9.80 4.44 1.27
N LYS A 113 -9.13 4.43 2.42
CA LYS A 113 -9.66 3.83 3.65
C LYS A 113 -10.75 4.72 4.25
N GLU A 114 -10.62 6.04 4.12
CA GLU A 114 -11.53 7.03 4.72
C GLU A 114 -12.83 7.17 3.90
N GLU A 115 -12.76 7.13 2.56
CA GLU A 115 -13.95 7.11 1.68
C GLU A 115 -14.89 5.92 1.93
N GLY A 116 -14.37 4.81 2.47
CA GLY A 116 -15.14 3.61 2.79
C GLY A 116 -15.93 3.66 4.10
N THR A 117 -15.78 4.73 4.89
CA THR A 117 -16.45 4.92 6.20
C THR A 117 -17.63 5.89 6.16
N GLN A 118 -17.80 6.65 5.08
CA GLN A 118 -18.85 7.67 4.96
C GLN A 118 -20.12 7.20 4.21
N ASN A 119 -20.20 5.91 3.82
CA ASN A 119 -21.39 5.33 3.19
C ASN A 119 -22.10 4.40 4.19
N GLU A 120 -22.57 4.94 5.31
CA GLU A 120 -23.61 4.29 6.10
C GLU A 120 -24.98 4.72 5.52
N PRO A 121 -25.79 3.81 4.96
CA PRO A 121 -27.18 4.13 4.69
C PRO A 121 -27.92 4.22 6.03
N GLU A 122 -28.57 5.36 6.29
CA GLU A 122 -29.62 5.48 7.32
C GLU A 122 -30.75 4.47 7.09
#